data_AF-A0A7K2JF45-F1
#
_entry.id   AF-A0A7K2JF45-F1
#
_cell.length_a   1.000
_cell.length_b   1.000
_cell.length_c   1.000
_cell.angle_alpha   90.00
_cell.angle_beta   90.00
_cell.angle_gamma   90.00
#
_symmetry.space_group_name_H-M   'P 1'
#
loop_
_entity.id
_entity.type
_entity.pdbx_description
1 polymer ?
#
loop_
_entity_poly.entity_id
_entity_poly.type
_entity_poly.pdbx_seq_one_letter_code
_entity_poly.pdbx_strand_id
1 'polypeptide(L)'
;MTTQTTASKTADAPTTGADTGLIGIPPHLGRALATGGGVLTVLSTFLAWTWTAEFPGDLTVYGYPGGLQVLVLIGGALTALLGLASYGVKGLGWLAPAGADAGLKLAALAAFATAWYTVVAISTQLGGVVNLEPGGYVVAAATLIALLGSLALPFQRPEPDPVDPDDTGWEQFKHSAAQNWQTVRAAFASGTPRPGRALPSYAEILIIVAVLAVALLVFTYGIGTEYDELFVGFLIMAGLGFAALNKSGLIGRVTQITARHQNITVCGAFVAAACFPFTQTDDQYATLGVYILIFATVALGLNIVVGLAGLLDLGYVAFLGVGAYAAALVSGSPSSPFGVHFPFWAAVLVGAAASLVFGVLIGAPTLRLRGDYLAIVTLGFGEIFRIAANNTDGTSGPDLTNGSNGVSSIPDLKILGWDLGIQHDIAGFTIGRFANYFFLMLVITAVVVLVFRRSGDSRIGRAWVAIREDETAALAMGINGFRVKLIAFAVGATLAGLAGTVQAHVTYTVTPEQYLFAGTTPPNSAFLLAAVVLGGMGTIAGPLIGAALLFLIPNKLQFLGDYQLLAFGLALVLLMRFRPEGLIPNRRRQLEFHEEADAPAVLSKTGA
;
A
#
# COMPACT_ATOMS: atom_id res chain seq x y z
N MET A 1 42.50 67.83 9.14
CA MET A 1 41.48 66.90 9.68
C MET A 1 41.34 65.76 8.70
N THR A 2 41.93 64.61 9.01
CA THR A 2 41.92 63.39 8.22
C THR A 2 40.78 62.50 8.70
N THR A 3 39.74 62.33 7.89
CA THR A 3 38.65 61.39 8.14
C THR A 3 39.13 59.98 7.83
N GLN A 4 39.18 59.13 8.87
CA GLN A 4 39.48 57.72 8.74
C GLN A 4 38.30 56.97 8.11
N THR A 5 38.57 56.28 7.02
CA THR A 5 37.75 55.19 6.47
C THR A 5 37.90 53.96 7.37
N THR A 6 36.86 53.58 8.10
CA THR A 6 36.75 52.26 8.71
C THR A 6 36.30 51.27 7.64
N ALA A 7 37.21 50.36 7.26
CA ALA A 7 36.90 49.21 6.43
C ALA A 7 35.81 48.36 7.11
N SER A 8 34.74 48.02 6.39
CA SER A 8 33.77 47.04 6.88
C SER A 8 34.48 45.71 7.03
N LYS A 9 34.47 45.16 8.25
CA LYS A 9 34.76 43.75 8.50
C LYS A 9 33.95 42.93 7.50
N THR A 10 34.63 42.25 6.58
CA THR A 10 34.07 41.08 5.90
C THR A 10 33.50 40.19 6.98
N ALA A 11 32.19 39.97 6.95
CA ALA A 11 31.54 38.99 7.80
C ALA A 11 32.24 37.65 7.53
N ASP A 12 32.86 37.09 8.56
CA ASP A 12 33.27 35.70 8.54
C ASP A 12 32.06 34.87 8.10
N ALA A 13 32.27 34.01 7.09
CA ALA A 13 31.26 33.05 6.69
C ALA A 13 30.73 32.34 7.94
N PRO A 14 29.40 32.24 8.14
CA PRO A 14 28.86 31.61 9.34
C PRO A 14 29.42 30.18 9.41
N THR A 15 30.16 29.90 10.48
CA THR A 15 30.65 28.55 10.77
C THR A 15 29.44 27.64 10.86
N THR A 16 29.28 26.74 9.89
CA THR A 16 28.30 25.64 9.93
C THR A 16 28.34 25.01 11.32
N GLY A 17 27.26 25.13 12.08
CA GLY A 17 27.18 24.62 13.46
C GLY A 17 27.58 23.14 13.51
N ALA A 18 28.35 22.75 14.52
CA ALA A 18 28.84 21.38 14.66
C ALA A 18 27.68 20.36 14.57
N ASP A 19 27.84 19.35 13.71
CA ASP A 19 26.89 18.25 13.56
C ASP A 19 26.71 17.53 14.91
N THR A 20 25.65 17.89 15.63
CA THR A 20 25.33 17.39 16.97
C THR A 20 24.01 16.64 16.94
N GLY A 21 23.91 15.58 17.74
CA GLY A 21 22.68 14.81 17.90
C GLY A 21 21.54 15.64 18.49
N LEU A 22 20.33 15.07 18.51
CA LEU A 22 19.19 15.66 19.24
C LEU A 22 19.43 15.63 20.75
N ILE A 23 20.15 14.60 21.21
CA ILE A 23 20.54 14.40 22.60
C ILE A 23 22.03 14.73 22.74
N GLY A 24 22.40 15.42 23.81
CA GLY A 24 23.79 15.84 24.12
C GLY A 24 24.76 14.71 24.50
N ILE A 25 24.50 13.48 24.08
CA ILE A 25 25.40 12.33 24.30
C ILE A 25 26.46 12.34 23.19
N PRO A 26 27.75 12.06 23.52
CA PRO A 26 28.80 11.99 22.51
C PRO A 26 28.48 10.97 21.40
N PRO A 27 28.75 11.28 20.10
CA PRO A 27 28.36 10.43 18.97
C PRO A 27 28.86 8.99 19.03
N HIS A 28 30.08 8.77 19.52
CA HIS A 28 30.66 7.43 19.65
C HIS A 28 29.91 6.59 20.69
N LEU A 29 29.51 7.22 21.80
CA LEU A 29 28.75 6.57 22.87
C LEU A 29 27.30 6.35 22.42
N GLY A 30 26.71 7.31 21.69
CA GLY A 30 25.41 7.15 21.05
C GLY A 30 25.36 5.95 20.09
N ARG A 31 26.35 5.81 19.21
CA ARG A 31 26.48 4.65 18.32
C ARG A 31 26.58 3.34 19.10
N ALA A 32 27.42 3.29 20.13
CA ALA A 32 27.60 2.10 20.97
C ALA A 32 26.30 1.71 21.68
N LEU A 33 25.58 2.67 22.27
CA LEU A 33 24.28 2.45 22.90
C LEU A 33 23.22 1.97 21.90
N ALA A 34 23.18 2.54 20.68
CA ALA A 34 22.26 2.12 19.64
C ALA A 34 22.51 0.66 19.21
N THR A 35 23.77 0.31 18.92
CA THR A 35 24.13 -1.06 18.54
C THR A 35 23.96 -2.06 19.68
N GLY A 36 24.44 -1.71 20.87
CA GLY A 36 24.38 -2.57 22.05
C GLY A 36 22.94 -2.79 22.52
N GLY A 37 22.13 -1.73 22.53
CA GLY A 37 20.70 -1.81 22.79
C GLY A 37 19.98 -2.66 21.76
N GLY A 38 20.33 -2.57 20.47
CA GLY A 38 19.78 -3.46 19.43
C GLY A 38 20.12 -4.94 19.66
N VAL A 39 21.36 -5.26 20.03
CA VAL A 39 21.78 -6.64 20.36
C VAL A 39 21.10 -7.14 21.64
N LEU A 40 21.02 -6.32 22.69
CA LEU A 40 20.29 -6.64 23.92
C LEU A 40 18.80 -6.85 23.64
N THR A 41 18.21 -6.07 22.73
CA THR A 41 16.82 -6.25 22.28
C THR A 41 16.64 -7.65 21.70
N VAL A 42 17.53 -8.10 20.81
CA VAL A 42 17.49 -9.46 20.25
C VAL A 42 17.59 -10.51 21.36
N LEU A 43 18.54 -10.38 22.27
CA LEU A 43 18.70 -11.34 23.38
C LEU A 43 17.48 -11.40 24.28
N SER A 44 16.87 -10.24 24.56
CA SER A 44 15.68 -10.15 25.44
C SER A 44 14.45 -10.85 24.88
N THR A 45 14.34 -11.01 23.56
CA THR A 45 13.20 -11.70 22.92
C THR A 45 13.21 -13.21 23.13
N PHE A 46 14.34 -13.78 23.56
CA PHE A 46 14.43 -15.19 23.95
C PHE A 46 14.16 -15.43 25.44
N LEU A 47 13.88 -14.38 26.21
CA LEU A 47 13.45 -14.47 27.61
C LEU A 47 11.92 -14.42 27.68
N ALA A 48 11.33 -15.02 28.70
CA ALA A 48 9.90 -14.89 28.96
C ALA A 48 9.52 -13.43 29.27
N TRP A 49 8.40 -12.97 28.72
CA TRP A 49 7.88 -11.61 28.90
C TRP A 49 6.65 -11.57 29.79
N THR A 50 5.88 -12.65 29.86
CA THR A 50 4.70 -12.78 30.73
C THR A 50 4.86 -13.95 31.67
N TRP A 51 4.30 -13.80 32.87
CA TRP A 51 4.27 -14.89 33.86
C TRP A 51 3.18 -15.94 33.57
N THR A 52 2.15 -15.55 32.82
CA THR A 52 0.98 -16.39 32.47
C THR A 52 0.83 -16.54 30.97
N ALA A 53 0.30 -17.70 30.55
CA ALA A 53 -0.08 -18.02 29.18
C ALA A 53 -1.47 -17.46 28.81
N GLU A 54 -2.14 -16.77 29.74
CA GLU A 54 -3.42 -16.09 29.48
C GLU A 54 -3.28 -14.94 28.47
N PHE A 55 -2.08 -14.36 28.32
CA PHE A 55 -1.83 -13.39 27.27
C PHE A 55 -1.73 -14.08 25.90
N PRO A 56 -2.41 -13.56 24.86
CA PRO A 56 -2.41 -14.17 23.53
C PRO A 56 -1.00 -14.37 22.96
N GLY A 57 -0.75 -15.56 22.40
CA GLY A 57 0.51 -15.92 21.75
C GLY A 57 1.63 -16.43 22.68
N ASP A 58 1.28 -16.82 23.91
CA ASP A 58 2.13 -17.45 24.94
C ASP A 58 3.58 -16.94 24.98
N LEU A 59 3.81 -15.89 25.77
CA LEU A 59 5.12 -15.26 25.93
C LEU A 59 5.86 -15.75 27.19
N THR A 60 5.49 -16.92 27.72
CA THR A 60 6.09 -17.49 28.95
C THR A 60 7.33 -18.34 28.68
N VAL A 61 7.56 -18.72 27.42
CA VAL A 61 8.57 -19.72 27.05
C VAL A 61 9.93 -19.09 26.81
N TYR A 62 10.94 -19.59 27.53
CA TYR A 62 12.34 -19.25 27.29
C TYR A 62 12.87 -19.96 26.03
N GLY A 63 13.58 -19.21 25.17
CA GLY A 63 14.24 -19.73 23.97
C GLY A 63 13.35 -19.90 22.73
N TYR A 64 12.03 -19.75 22.87
CA TYR A 64 11.08 -19.82 21.75
C TYR A 64 10.25 -18.52 21.68
N PRO A 65 10.69 -17.53 20.88
CA PRO A 65 10.00 -16.25 20.81
C PRO A 65 8.61 -16.41 20.18
N GLY A 66 7.57 -15.99 20.89
CA GLY A 66 6.20 -15.87 20.37
C GLY A 66 6.05 -14.74 19.35
N GLY A 67 4.83 -14.54 18.82
CA GLY A 67 4.59 -13.63 17.70
C GLY A 67 5.11 -12.21 17.91
N LEU A 68 4.73 -11.56 19.03
CA LEU A 68 5.18 -10.20 19.34
C LEU A 68 6.70 -10.14 19.63
N GLN A 69 7.26 -11.17 20.26
CA GLN A 69 8.71 -11.29 20.47
C GLN A 69 9.47 -11.37 19.14
N VAL A 70 8.97 -12.11 18.15
CA VAL A 70 9.56 -12.19 16.80
C VAL A 70 9.58 -10.83 16.11
N LEU A 71 8.52 -10.03 16.22
CA LEU A 71 8.49 -8.69 15.62
C LEU A 71 9.55 -7.76 16.23
N VAL A 72 9.69 -7.79 17.56
CA VAL A 72 10.72 -7.02 18.27
C VAL A 72 12.12 -7.58 17.99
N LEU A 73 12.27 -8.88 17.80
CA LEU A 73 13.52 -9.52 17.37
C LEU A 73 13.95 -8.95 16.00
N ILE A 74 13.03 -8.86 15.04
CA ILE A 74 13.30 -8.28 13.72
C ILE A 74 13.71 -6.81 13.87
N GLY A 75 13.00 -6.02 14.69
CA GLY A 75 13.36 -4.63 14.96
C GLY A 75 14.74 -4.47 15.62
N GLY A 76 15.04 -5.29 16.62
CA GLY A 76 16.34 -5.33 17.29
C GLY A 76 17.48 -5.74 16.36
N ALA A 77 17.26 -6.76 15.53
CA ALA A 77 18.22 -7.23 14.53
C ALA A 77 18.48 -6.15 13.46
N LEU A 78 17.42 -5.49 12.97
CA LEU A 78 17.54 -4.38 12.02
C LEU A 78 18.33 -3.22 12.62
N THR A 79 18.06 -2.87 13.88
CA THR A 79 18.77 -1.84 14.64
C THR A 79 20.25 -2.20 14.81
N ALA A 80 20.55 -3.44 15.19
CA ALA A 80 21.93 -3.91 15.34
C ALA A 80 22.70 -3.90 14.00
N LEU A 81 22.07 -4.39 12.92
CA LEU A 81 22.67 -4.41 11.58
C LEU A 81 22.94 -3.01 11.04
N LEU A 82 21.98 -2.08 11.16
CA LEU A 82 22.18 -0.69 10.73
C LEU A 82 23.19 0.03 11.62
N GLY A 83 23.26 -0.28 12.91
CA GLY A 83 24.29 0.26 13.78
C GLY A 83 25.68 -0.28 13.45
N LEU A 84 25.83 -1.56 13.13
CA LEU A 84 27.09 -2.10 12.59
C LEU A 84 27.45 -1.46 11.23
N ALA A 85 26.46 -1.18 10.38
CA ALA A 85 26.67 -0.44 9.15
C ALA A 85 27.16 1.00 9.40
N SER A 86 26.71 1.65 10.49
CA SER A 86 27.16 2.99 10.89
C SER A 86 28.65 3.03 11.28
N TYR A 87 29.21 1.91 11.77
CA TYR A 87 30.65 1.75 12.03
C TYR A 87 31.50 1.56 10.77
N GLY A 88 30.88 1.43 9.58
CA GLY A 88 31.59 1.23 8.33
C GLY A 88 32.18 -0.18 8.17
N VAL A 89 31.60 -1.18 8.85
CA VAL A 89 32.02 -2.59 8.72
C VAL A 89 31.96 -3.02 7.24
N LYS A 90 33.03 -3.66 6.75
CA LYS A 90 33.15 -4.12 5.36
C LYS A 90 31.98 -5.04 5.01
N GLY A 91 31.31 -4.78 3.88
CA GLY A 91 30.14 -5.55 3.41
C GLY A 91 28.79 -4.93 3.79
N LEU A 92 28.65 -4.35 4.99
CA LEU A 92 27.37 -3.75 5.44
C LEU A 92 27.04 -2.42 4.77
N GLY A 93 27.99 -1.77 4.08
CA GLY A 93 27.72 -0.59 3.25
C GLY A 93 26.72 -0.85 2.11
N TRP A 94 26.43 -2.11 1.79
CA TRP A 94 25.36 -2.45 0.86
C TRP A 94 23.96 -2.21 1.43
N LEU A 95 23.77 -2.41 2.75
CA LEU A 95 22.50 -2.25 3.46
C LEU A 95 22.10 -0.78 3.66
N ALA A 96 23.07 0.14 3.72
CA ALA A 96 22.81 1.56 3.94
C ALA A 96 23.43 2.46 2.85
N PRO A 97 22.91 2.41 1.59
CA PRO A 97 23.36 3.25 0.48
C PRO A 97 23.42 4.74 0.79
N ALA A 98 22.46 5.25 1.54
CA ALA A 98 22.23 6.66 1.86
C ALA A 98 22.81 7.09 3.22
N GLY A 99 23.62 6.22 3.84
CA GLY A 99 24.05 6.37 5.23
C GLY A 99 23.16 5.60 6.20
N ALA A 100 23.75 5.08 7.27
CA ALA A 100 23.06 4.20 8.20
C ALA A 100 22.28 4.95 9.29
N ASP A 101 22.67 6.19 9.61
CA ASP A 101 22.21 6.90 10.82
C ASP A 101 20.69 7.18 10.81
N ALA A 102 20.13 7.64 9.69
CA ALA A 102 18.68 7.88 9.59
C ALA A 102 17.87 6.58 9.63
N GLY A 103 18.36 5.52 8.95
CA GLY A 103 17.75 4.19 9.01
C GLY A 103 17.81 3.60 10.43
N LEU A 104 18.95 3.76 11.12
CA LEU A 104 19.16 3.30 12.49
C LEU A 104 18.19 3.97 13.47
N LYS A 105 18.00 5.28 13.38
CA LYS A 105 17.01 6.01 14.21
C LYS A 105 15.60 5.45 14.04
N LEU A 106 15.18 5.19 12.81
CA LEU A 106 13.84 4.63 12.54
C LEU A 106 13.72 3.16 12.92
N ALA A 107 14.77 2.36 12.75
CA ALA A 107 14.76 0.96 13.19
C ALA A 107 14.69 0.86 14.72
N ALA A 108 15.45 1.71 15.43
CA ALA A 108 15.39 1.80 16.89
C ALA A 108 14.01 2.28 17.36
N LEU A 109 13.40 3.23 16.65
CA LEU A 109 12.03 3.68 16.91
C LEU A 109 11.01 2.57 16.64
N ALA A 110 11.18 1.77 15.58
CA ALA A 110 10.32 0.63 15.27
C ALA A 110 10.37 -0.41 16.41
N ALA A 111 11.57 -0.82 16.81
CA ALA A 111 11.78 -1.76 17.90
C ALA A 111 11.21 -1.24 19.22
N PHE A 112 11.45 0.04 19.53
CA PHE A 112 10.90 0.70 20.71
C PHE A 112 9.37 0.74 20.70
N ALA A 113 8.76 1.22 19.62
CA ALA A 113 7.31 1.35 19.52
C ALA A 113 6.61 -0.02 19.62
N THR A 114 7.12 -1.04 18.94
CA THR A 114 6.56 -2.41 19.01
C THR A 114 6.76 -3.03 20.40
N ALA A 115 7.94 -2.89 21.00
CA ALA A 115 8.22 -3.43 22.33
C ALA A 115 7.36 -2.76 23.42
N TRP A 116 7.30 -1.43 23.42
CA TRP A 116 6.51 -0.68 24.40
C TRP A 116 5.01 -0.88 24.21
N TYR A 117 4.53 -0.97 22.97
CA TYR A 117 3.16 -1.38 22.69
C TYR A 117 2.86 -2.75 23.32
N THR A 118 3.75 -3.74 23.12
CA THR A 118 3.60 -5.08 23.71
C THR A 118 3.56 -5.03 25.23
N VAL A 119 4.50 -4.32 25.86
CA VAL A 119 4.58 -4.19 27.33
C VAL A 119 3.32 -3.53 27.91
N VAL A 120 2.80 -2.51 27.22
CA VAL A 120 1.54 -1.87 27.59
C VAL A 120 0.36 -2.83 27.41
N ALA A 121 0.27 -3.53 26.28
CA ALA A 121 -0.80 -4.49 25.99
C ALA A 121 -0.86 -5.61 27.04
N ILE A 122 0.30 -6.19 27.39
CA ILE A 122 0.45 -7.16 28.48
C ILE A 122 -0.08 -6.58 29.79
N SER A 123 0.37 -5.37 30.14
CA SER A 123 -0.02 -4.72 31.41
C SER A 123 -1.51 -4.43 31.47
N THR A 124 -2.14 -4.04 30.36
CA THR A 124 -3.57 -3.72 30.31
C THR A 124 -4.45 -4.97 30.31
N GLN A 125 -4.07 -6.02 29.58
CA GLN A 125 -4.87 -7.24 29.47
C GLN A 125 -4.78 -8.09 30.74
N LEU A 126 -3.58 -8.22 31.33
CA LEU A 126 -3.38 -9.02 32.53
C LEU A 126 -3.64 -8.25 33.84
N GLY A 127 -4.07 -6.99 33.76
CA GLY A 127 -4.46 -6.20 34.93
C GLY A 127 -3.29 -5.68 35.78
N GLY A 128 -2.10 -5.49 35.20
CA GLY A 128 -0.99 -4.78 35.84
C GLY A 128 0.40 -5.13 35.33
N VAL A 129 1.35 -4.23 35.61
CA VAL A 129 2.78 -4.36 35.28
C VAL A 129 3.44 -5.52 36.06
N VAL A 130 2.82 -5.98 37.14
CA VAL A 130 3.29 -7.11 37.97
C VAL A 130 3.38 -8.42 37.18
N ASN A 131 2.59 -8.56 36.11
CA ASN A 131 2.59 -9.77 35.28
C ASN A 131 3.72 -9.83 34.25
N LEU A 132 4.58 -8.80 34.18
CA LEU A 132 5.77 -8.80 33.34
C LEU A 132 6.89 -9.64 33.99
N GLU A 133 7.43 -10.57 33.23
CA GLU A 133 8.66 -11.29 33.58
C GLU A 133 9.90 -10.41 33.32
N PRO A 134 11.08 -10.79 33.84
CA PRO A 134 12.32 -10.04 33.63
C PRO A 134 12.60 -9.71 32.16
N GLY A 135 12.27 -10.61 31.22
CA GLY A 135 12.44 -10.34 29.79
C GLY A 135 11.66 -9.12 29.28
N GLY A 136 10.45 -8.90 29.80
CA GLY A 136 9.62 -7.74 29.46
C GLY A 136 10.23 -6.41 29.91
N TYR A 137 10.84 -6.37 31.09
CA TYR A 137 11.57 -5.19 31.56
C TYR A 137 12.88 -4.97 30.80
N VAL A 138 13.62 -6.05 30.52
CA VAL A 138 14.88 -5.99 29.78
C VAL A 138 14.64 -5.47 28.36
N VAL A 139 13.60 -5.92 27.66
CA VAL A 139 13.29 -5.43 26.31
C VAL A 139 12.88 -3.95 26.31
N ALA A 140 12.07 -3.52 27.30
CA ALA A 140 11.66 -2.12 27.43
C ALA A 140 12.87 -1.20 27.64
N ALA A 141 13.80 -1.61 28.52
CA ALA A 141 15.04 -0.89 28.77
C ALA A 141 15.99 -0.91 27.56
N ALA A 142 16.20 -2.08 26.95
CA ALA A 142 17.12 -2.25 25.82
C ALA A 142 16.70 -1.42 24.61
N THR A 143 15.40 -1.42 24.27
CA THR A 143 14.86 -0.63 23.16
C THR A 143 14.89 0.87 23.45
N LEU A 144 14.65 1.29 24.69
CA LEU A 144 14.79 2.70 25.10
C LEU A 144 16.25 3.16 24.99
N ILE A 145 17.21 2.37 25.46
CA ILE A 145 18.64 2.65 25.32
C ILE A 145 19.03 2.75 23.84
N ALA A 146 18.53 1.83 23.01
CA ALA A 146 18.79 1.84 21.57
C ALA A 146 18.26 3.13 20.91
N LEU A 147 17.03 3.54 21.25
CA LEU A 147 16.41 4.75 20.73
C LEU A 147 17.18 6.01 21.16
N LEU A 148 17.47 6.16 22.46
CA LEU A 148 18.24 7.30 22.98
C LEU A 148 19.65 7.37 22.35
N GLY A 149 20.32 6.22 22.22
CA GLY A 149 21.61 6.13 21.53
C GLY A 149 21.53 6.56 20.07
N SER A 150 20.46 6.16 19.36
CA SER A 150 20.26 6.53 17.95
C SER A 150 19.96 8.03 17.78
N LEU A 151 19.22 8.65 18.71
CA LEU A 151 18.89 10.08 18.68
C LEU A 151 20.10 10.97 19.00
N ALA A 152 21.14 10.42 19.64
CA ALA A 152 22.42 11.10 19.84
C ALA A 152 23.29 11.18 18.58
N LEU A 153 22.91 10.50 17.48
CA LEU A 153 23.68 10.52 16.24
C LEU A 153 23.63 11.88 15.55
N PRO A 154 24.78 12.35 15.03
CA PRO A 154 24.90 13.65 14.39
C PRO A 154 24.04 13.74 13.12
N PHE A 155 23.54 14.94 12.83
CA PHE A 155 22.84 15.27 11.60
C PHE A 155 23.06 16.75 11.26
N GLN A 156 22.88 17.09 9.99
CA GLN A 156 22.97 18.48 9.53
C GLN A 156 21.73 19.25 9.99
N ARG A 157 21.92 20.25 10.84
CA ARG A 157 20.82 21.10 11.31
C ARG A 157 20.45 22.14 10.25
N PRO A 158 19.14 22.37 10.00
CA PRO A 158 18.71 23.48 9.16
C PRO A 158 19.19 24.81 9.75
N GLU A 159 19.52 25.76 8.88
CA GLU A 159 19.79 27.13 9.33
C GLU A 159 18.56 27.69 10.05
N PRO A 160 18.74 28.40 11.18
CA PRO A 160 17.64 29.08 11.84
C PRO A 160 17.05 30.14 10.91
N ASP A 161 15.73 30.11 10.70
CA ASP A 161 15.05 31.26 10.10
C ASP A 161 15.34 32.51 10.97
N PRO A 162 15.72 33.65 10.37
CA PRO A 162 15.93 34.88 11.13
C PRO A 162 14.61 35.27 11.82
N VAL A 163 14.63 35.39 13.15
CA VAL A 163 13.45 35.85 13.90
C VAL A 163 13.31 37.35 13.68
N ASP A 164 12.16 37.77 13.15
CA ASP A 164 11.84 39.19 13.04
C ASP A 164 11.51 39.74 14.44
N PRO A 165 12.25 40.75 14.95
CA PRO A 165 11.97 41.34 16.25
C PRO A 165 10.57 41.98 16.33
N ASP A 166 9.92 42.26 15.20
CA ASP A 166 8.56 42.82 15.15
C ASP A 166 7.44 41.75 15.12
N ASP A 167 7.78 40.45 15.12
CA ASP A 167 6.80 39.35 15.15
C ASP A 167 5.96 39.37 16.44
N THR A 168 4.64 39.21 16.30
CA THR A 168 3.76 39.00 17.47
C THR A 168 4.10 37.68 18.18
N GLY A 169 3.77 37.57 19.48
CA GLY A 169 4.05 36.36 20.26
C GLY A 169 3.46 35.07 19.68
N TRP A 170 2.38 35.17 18.90
CA TRP A 170 1.81 34.03 18.16
C TRP A 170 2.62 33.66 16.92
N GLU A 171 3.19 34.64 16.22
CA GLU A 171 4.09 34.44 15.08
C GLU A 171 5.41 33.83 15.55
N GLN A 172 5.99 34.33 16.64
CA GLN A 172 7.18 33.75 17.26
C GLN A 172 6.96 32.29 17.69
N PHE A 173 5.78 31.96 18.24
CA PHE A 173 5.41 30.58 18.56
C PHE A 173 5.32 29.72 17.30
N LYS A 174 4.64 30.19 16.24
CA LYS A 174 4.54 29.48 14.97
C LYS A 174 5.91 29.24 14.32
N HIS A 175 6.78 30.26 14.30
CA HIS A 175 8.14 30.17 13.79
C HIS A 175 8.97 29.17 14.60
N SER A 176 8.93 29.24 15.93
CA SER A 176 9.63 28.30 16.81
C SER A 176 9.13 26.87 16.63
N ALA A 177 7.81 26.67 16.51
CA ALA A 177 7.22 25.36 16.25
C ALA A 177 7.62 24.82 14.87
N ALA A 178 7.61 25.66 13.84
CA ALA A 178 8.04 25.31 12.49
C ALA A 178 9.53 24.94 12.46
N GLN A 179 10.40 25.74 13.10
CA GLN A 179 11.84 25.48 13.19
C GLN A 179 12.14 24.17 13.93
N ASN A 180 11.45 23.93 15.05
CA ASN A 180 11.57 22.67 15.80
C ASN A 180 11.14 21.48 14.94
N TRP A 181 10.03 21.63 14.21
CA TRP A 181 9.55 20.59 13.30
C TRP A 181 10.53 20.32 12.15
N GLN A 182 11.11 21.36 11.55
CA GLN A 182 12.14 21.23 10.53
C GLN A 182 13.40 20.54 11.08
N THR A 183 13.82 20.87 12.30
CA THR A 183 14.97 20.26 12.97
C THR A 183 14.73 18.77 13.23
N VAL A 184 13.55 18.40 13.74
CA VAL A 184 13.16 17.00 13.91
C VAL A 184 13.13 16.28 12.56
N ARG A 185 12.54 16.88 11.53
CA ARG A 185 12.49 16.31 10.18
C ARG A 185 13.89 16.08 9.60
N ALA A 186 14.81 17.02 9.80
CA ALA A 186 16.20 16.91 9.37
C ALA A 186 16.95 15.79 10.10
N ALA A 187 16.63 15.54 11.37
CA ALA A 187 17.24 14.44 12.14
C ALA A 187 16.96 13.05 11.55
N PHE A 188 15.85 12.89 10.82
CA PHE A 188 15.45 11.66 10.12
C PHE A 188 15.64 11.76 8.59
N ALA A 189 16.34 12.79 8.09
CA ALA A 189 16.65 12.91 6.67
C ALA A 189 17.74 11.90 6.26
N SER A 190 17.54 11.26 5.11
CA SER A 190 18.52 10.35 4.52
C SER A 190 19.57 11.15 3.75
N GLY A 191 20.82 10.69 3.73
CA GLY A 191 21.85 11.24 2.86
C GLY A 191 21.62 10.91 1.39
N THR A 192 22.50 11.42 0.52
CA THR A 192 22.47 11.07 -0.89
C THR A 192 22.94 9.62 -1.10
N PRO A 193 22.16 8.75 -1.78
CA PRO A 193 22.54 7.37 -2.01
C PRO A 193 23.83 7.27 -2.82
N ARG A 194 24.83 6.55 -2.31
CA ARG A 194 26.05 6.26 -3.07
C ARG A 194 25.74 5.29 -4.22
N PRO A 195 26.27 5.54 -5.44
CA PRO A 195 26.10 4.62 -6.57
C PRO A 195 26.66 3.25 -6.18
N GLY A 196 25.81 2.22 -6.32
CA GLY A 196 26.17 0.85 -5.96
C GLY A 196 27.23 0.29 -6.92
N ARG A 197 28.08 -0.61 -6.42
CA ARG A 197 28.99 -1.39 -7.27
C ARG A 197 28.16 -2.20 -8.25
N ALA A 198 28.55 -2.23 -9.53
CA ALA A 198 27.87 -3.03 -10.54
C ALA A 198 27.95 -4.51 -10.13
N LEU A 199 26.79 -5.13 -9.90
CA LEU A 199 26.68 -6.55 -9.59
C LEU A 199 26.50 -7.34 -10.90
N PRO A 200 26.97 -8.59 -10.96
CA PRO A 200 26.62 -9.49 -12.06
C PRO A 200 25.10 -9.67 -12.18
N SER A 201 24.58 -9.84 -13.39
CA SER A 201 23.13 -9.94 -13.63
C SER A 201 22.46 -11.10 -12.85
N TYR A 202 23.16 -12.23 -12.65
CA TYR A 202 22.61 -13.33 -11.85
C TYR A 202 22.43 -12.94 -10.37
N ALA A 203 23.33 -12.12 -9.81
CA ALA A 203 23.25 -11.68 -8.43
C ALA A 203 22.09 -10.68 -8.25
N GLU A 204 21.86 -9.83 -9.24
CA GLU A 204 20.68 -8.94 -9.27
C GLU A 204 19.37 -9.73 -9.29
N ILE A 205 19.29 -10.79 -10.10
CA ILE A 205 18.11 -11.65 -10.15
C ILE A 205 17.90 -12.37 -8.80
N LEU A 206 18.96 -12.90 -8.18
CA LEU A 206 18.86 -13.51 -6.85
C LEU A 206 18.39 -12.52 -5.78
N ILE A 207 18.82 -11.26 -5.85
CA ILE A 207 18.31 -10.19 -4.97
C ILE A 207 16.82 -9.97 -5.21
N ILE A 208 16.36 -9.93 -6.47
CA ILE A 208 14.92 -9.80 -6.78
C ILE A 208 14.13 -10.97 -6.20
N VAL A 209 14.60 -12.21 -6.36
CA VAL A 209 13.95 -13.40 -5.80
C VAL A 209 13.91 -13.33 -4.28
N ALA A 210 15.01 -12.97 -3.63
CA ALA A 210 15.06 -12.82 -2.18
C ALA A 210 14.10 -11.74 -1.68
N VAL A 211 14.01 -10.59 -2.36
CA VAL A 211 13.08 -9.51 -2.01
C VAL A 211 11.63 -9.96 -2.16
N LEU A 212 11.29 -10.68 -3.24
CA LEU A 212 9.94 -11.21 -3.45
C LEU A 212 9.58 -12.28 -2.43
N ALA A 213 10.52 -13.15 -2.06
CA ALA A 213 10.33 -14.15 -1.00
C ALA A 213 10.10 -13.49 0.37
N VAL A 214 10.88 -12.46 0.71
CA VAL A 214 10.68 -11.67 1.94
C VAL A 214 9.33 -10.95 1.90
N ALA A 215 8.95 -10.35 0.77
CA ALA A 215 7.65 -9.71 0.62
C ALA A 215 6.49 -10.70 0.80
N LEU A 216 6.59 -11.91 0.22
CA LEU A 216 5.62 -12.98 0.39
C LEU A 216 5.55 -13.45 1.86
N LEU A 217 6.69 -13.56 2.55
CA LEU A 217 6.74 -13.94 3.97
C LEU A 217 6.06 -12.88 4.83
N VAL A 218 6.41 -11.60 4.65
CA VAL A 218 5.80 -10.48 5.39
C VAL A 218 4.29 -10.43 5.15
N PHE A 219 3.86 -10.62 3.89
CA PHE A 219 2.45 -10.66 3.52
C PHE A 219 1.73 -11.84 4.18
N THR A 220 2.30 -13.04 4.09
CA THR A 220 1.79 -14.27 4.70
C THR A 220 1.66 -14.13 6.22
N TYR A 221 2.71 -13.61 6.88
CA TYR A 221 2.72 -13.39 8.31
C TYR A 221 1.63 -12.38 8.73
N GLY A 222 1.46 -11.29 7.98
CA GLY A 222 0.43 -10.28 8.26
C GLY A 222 -1.00 -10.80 8.14
N ILE A 223 -1.26 -11.74 7.22
CA ILE A 223 -2.57 -12.39 7.09
C ILE A 223 -2.77 -13.41 8.22
N GLY A 224 -1.73 -14.19 8.53
CA GLY A 224 -1.73 -15.24 9.53
C GLY A 224 -1.72 -14.78 10.99
N THR A 225 -1.79 -13.47 11.28
CA THR A 225 -1.84 -13.00 12.66
C THR A 225 -3.11 -13.48 13.35
N GLU A 226 -2.94 -14.22 14.45
CA GLU A 226 -4.00 -14.92 15.17
C GLU A 226 -4.84 -14.01 16.07
N TYR A 227 -4.27 -12.92 16.59
CA TYR A 227 -4.90 -12.02 17.55
C TYR A 227 -4.59 -10.54 17.26
N ASP A 228 -5.43 -9.65 17.78
CA ASP A 228 -5.45 -8.22 17.44
C ASP A 228 -4.15 -7.51 17.85
N GLU A 229 -3.60 -7.84 19.02
CA GLU A 229 -2.36 -7.23 19.50
C GLU A 229 -1.18 -7.56 18.59
N LEU A 230 -1.10 -8.80 18.09
CA LEU A 230 -0.08 -9.21 17.14
C LEU A 230 -0.17 -8.40 15.85
N PHE A 231 -1.39 -8.19 15.36
CA PHE A 231 -1.62 -7.44 14.13
C PHE A 231 -1.22 -5.97 14.27
N VAL A 232 -1.57 -5.31 15.39
CA VAL A 232 -1.15 -3.92 15.65
C VAL A 232 0.37 -3.82 15.78
N GLY A 233 0.99 -4.75 16.52
CA GLY A 233 2.46 -4.83 16.61
C GLY A 233 3.12 -5.03 15.25
N PHE A 234 2.53 -5.86 14.39
CA PHE A 234 2.97 -6.10 13.02
C PHE A 234 2.87 -4.84 12.16
N LEU A 235 1.78 -4.09 12.23
CA LEU A 235 1.63 -2.83 11.48
C LEU A 235 2.67 -1.78 11.89
N ILE A 236 2.94 -1.64 13.19
CA ILE A 236 3.97 -0.72 13.71
C ILE A 236 5.34 -1.12 13.17
N MET A 237 5.71 -2.40 13.28
CA MET A 237 7.01 -2.90 12.85
C MET A 237 7.16 -2.86 11.32
N ALA A 238 6.14 -3.26 10.56
CA ALA A 238 6.14 -3.22 9.11
C ALA A 238 6.24 -1.77 8.59
N GLY A 239 5.48 -0.84 9.17
CA GLY A 239 5.48 0.57 8.77
C GLY A 239 6.80 1.28 9.09
N LEU A 240 7.23 1.26 10.36
CA LEU A 240 8.46 1.92 10.79
C LEU A 240 9.72 1.20 10.29
N GLY A 241 9.70 -0.13 10.23
CA GLY A 241 10.76 -0.94 9.66
C GLY A 241 10.93 -0.68 8.16
N PHE A 242 9.84 -0.61 7.39
CA PHE A 242 9.90 -0.19 5.99
C PHE A 242 10.43 1.23 5.85
N ALA A 243 10.02 2.17 6.71
CA ALA A 243 10.56 3.52 6.72
C ALA A 243 12.08 3.55 7.01
N ALA A 244 12.56 2.71 7.92
CA ALA A 244 13.98 2.54 8.21
C ALA A 244 14.76 2.01 6.99
N LEU A 245 14.25 0.96 6.33
CA LEU A 245 14.84 0.42 5.11
C LEU A 245 14.81 1.45 3.97
N ASN A 246 13.75 2.25 3.86
CA ASN A 246 13.65 3.30 2.86
C ASN A 246 14.67 4.41 3.11
N LYS A 247 14.79 4.91 4.35
CA LYS A 247 15.76 5.97 4.72
C LYS A 247 17.21 5.51 4.72
N SER A 248 17.47 4.20 4.89
CA SER A 248 18.81 3.64 4.65
C SER A 248 19.21 3.72 3.17
N GLY A 249 18.25 3.89 2.26
CA GLY A 249 18.43 3.90 0.80
C GLY A 249 18.27 2.51 0.15
N LEU A 250 18.09 1.45 0.94
CA LEU A 250 18.01 0.08 0.43
C LEU A 250 16.83 -0.11 -0.53
N ILE A 251 15.65 0.42 -0.18
CA ILE A 251 14.45 0.35 -1.04
C ILE A 251 14.69 1.03 -2.38
N GLY A 252 15.34 2.21 -2.40
CA GLY A 252 15.70 2.90 -3.63
C GLY A 252 16.65 2.08 -4.52
N ARG A 253 17.66 1.46 -3.91
CA ARG A 253 18.61 0.57 -4.63
C ARG A 253 17.92 -0.68 -5.19
N VAL A 254 17.07 -1.33 -4.40
CA VAL A 254 16.27 -2.49 -4.85
C VAL A 254 15.33 -2.10 -5.98
N THR A 255 14.68 -0.93 -5.87
CA THR A 255 13.78 -0.39 -6.91
C THR A 255 14.51 -0.15 -8.23
N GLN A 256 15.75 0.33 -8.19
CA GLN A 256 16.59 0.46 -9.40
C GLN A 256 16.92 -0.91 -10.02
N ILE A 257 17.20 -1.92 -9.20
CA ILE A 257 17.49 -3.28 -9.66
C ILE A 257 16.25 -3.91 -10.31
N THR A 258 15.08 -3.83 -9.66
CA THR A 258 13.82 -4.35 -10.21
C THR A 258 13.38 -3.59 -11.46
N ALA A 259 13.62 -2.28 -11.55
CA ALA A 259 13.35 -1.51 -12.76
C ALA A 259 14.19 -1.96 -13.97
N ARG A 260 15.45 -2.35 -13.76
CA ARG A 260 16.30 -2.90 -14.84
C ARG A 260 15.81 -4.25 -15.35
N HIS A 261 15.25 -5.08 -14.47
CA HIS A 261 14.76 -6.44 -14.79
C HIS A 261 13.24 -6.55 -14.71
N GLN A 262 12.51 -5.53 -15.21
CA GLN A 262 11.06 -5.41 -15.00
C GLN A 262 10.28 -6.67 -15.39
N ASN A 263 10.64 -7.34 -16.50
CA ASN A 263 9.95 -8.56 -16.92
C ASN A 263 10.15 -9.71 -15.93
N ILE A 264 11.39 -9.89 -15.44
CA ILE A 264 11.71 -10.92 -14.45
C ILE A 264 11.02 -10.60 -13.12
N THR A 265 10.99 -9.34 -12.70
CA THR A 265 10.29 -8.93 -11.48
C THR A 265 8.79 -9.19 -11.56
N VAL A 266 8.13 -8.86 -12.68
CA VAL A 266 6.70 -9.12 -12.87
C VAL A 266 6.43 -10.62 -12.88
N CYS A 267 7.18 -11.40 -13.67
CA CYS A 267 7.04 -12.86 -13.68
C CYS A 267 7.30 -13.47 -12.29
N GLY A 268 8.35 -13.02 -11.60
CA GLY A 268 8.68 -13.45 -10.25
C GLY A 268 7.59 -13.11 -9.24
N ALA A 269 6.94 -11.95 -9.36
CA ALA A 269 5.82 -11.58 -8.50
C ALA A 269 4.60 -12.49 -8.71
N PHE A 270 4.29 -12.86 -9.95
CA PHE A 270 3.24 -13.84 -10.24
C PHE A 270 3.59 -15.23 -9.74
N VAL A 271 4.87 -15.64 -9.83
CA VAL A 271 5.33 -16.92 -9.26
C VAL A 271 5.22 -16.89 -7.73
N ALA A 272 5.65 -15.81 -7.07
CA ALA A 272 5.51 -15.65 -5.62
C ALA A 272 4.03 -15.68 -5.19
N ALA A 273 3.15 -15.02 -5.94
CA ALA A 273 1.70 -15.09 -5.71
C ALA A 273 1.17 -16.51 -5.93
N ALA A 274 1.62 -17.24 -6.95
CA ALA A 274 1.22 -18.63 -7.17
C ALA A 274 1.72 -19.58 -6.08
N CYS A 275 2.84 -19.25 -5.42
CA CYS A 275 3.32 -19.98 -4.25
C CYS A 275 2.47 -19.71 -2.98
N PHE A 276 1.68 -18.63 -2.94
CA PHE A 276 0.95 -18.21 -1.75
C PHE A 276 -0.01 -19.29 -1.19
N PRO A 277 -0.89 -19.94 -1.98
CA PRO A 277 -1.79 -20.97 -1.45
C PRO A 277 -1.05 -22.16 -0.80
N PHE A 278 0.17 -22.48 -1.25
CA PHE A 278 0.97 -23.58 -0.70
C PHE A 278 1.65 -23.25 0.63
N THR A 279 1.69 -21.96 1.00
CA THR A 279 2.21 -21.54 2.31
C THR A 279 1.17 -21.68 3.42
N GLN A 280 -0.08 -21.97 3.08
CA GLN A 280 -1.21 -21.97 4.00
C GLN A 280 -1.77 -23.38 4.19
N THR A 281 -2.15 -23.70 5.42
CA THR A 281 -2.83 -24.97 5.76
C THR A 281 -4.35 -24.84 5.79
N ASP A 282 -4.88 -23.61 5.80
CA ASP A 282 -6.32 -23.31 5.91
C ASP A 282 -6.87 -22.66 4.61
N ASP A 283 -8.04 -23.11 4.17
CA ASP A 283 -8.76 -22.62 2.98
C ASP A 283 -9.29 -21.17 3.17
N GLN A 284 -9.39 -20.70 4.42
CA GLN A 284 -9.76 -19.31 4.73
C GLN A 284 -8.77 -18.31 4.12
N TYR A 285 -7.46 -18.60 4.15
CA TYR A 285 -6.45 -17.71 3.59
C TYR A 285 -6.46 -17.71 2.07
N ALA A 286 -6.76 -18.85 1.44
CA ALA A 286 -6.97 -18.93 0.01
C ALA A 286 -8.19 -18.08 -0.40
N THR A 287 -9.27 -18.11 0.39
CA THR A 287 -10.47 -17.27 0.19
C THR A 287 -10.10 -15.79 0.19
N LEU A 288 -9.37 -15.32 1.21
CA LEU A 288 -8.89 -13.93 1.26
C LEU A 288 -8.03 -13.58 0.04
N GLY A 289 -7.12 -14.47 -0.36
CA GLY A 289 -6.28 -14.29 -1.54
C GLY A 289 -7.09 -14.08 -2.83
N VAL A 290 -8.16 -14.85 -3.04
CA VAL A 290 -9.02 -14.72 -4.23
C VAL A 290 -9.68 -13.34 -4.25
N TYR A 291 -10.27 -12.91 -3.14
CA TYR A 291 -10.93 -11.61 -3.06
C TYR A 291 -9.94 -10.44 -3.21
N ILE A 292 -8.71 -10.58 -2.69
CA ILE A 292 -7.63 -9.62 -2.93
C ILE A 292 -7.31 -9.52 -4.42
N LEU A 293 -7.21 -10.64 -5.14
CA LEU A 293 -6.94 -10.64 -6.58
C LEU A 293 -8.11 -10.08 -7.40
N ILE A 294 -9.35 -10.40 -7.04
CA ILE A 294 -10.55 -9.81 -7.65
C ILE A 294 -10.48 -8.28 -7.48
N PHE A 295 -10.31 -7.82 -6.24
CA PHE A 295 -10.24 -6.40 -5.92
C PHE A 295 -9.07 -5.69 -6.61
N ALA A 296 -7.89 -6.31 -6.64
CA ALA A 296 -6.70 -5.80 -7.34
C ALA A 296 -6.91 -5.70 -8.86
N THR A 297 -7.59 -6.67 -9.45
CA THR A 297 -7.87 -6.70 -10.89
C THR A 297 -8.85 -5.60 -11.29
N VAL A 298 -9.88 -5.38 -10.49
CA VAL A 298 -10.82 -4.27 -10.68
C VAL A 298 -10.11 -2.94 -10.48
N ALA A 299 -9.27 -2.80 -9.44
CA ALA A 299 -8.48 -1.60 -9.21
C ALA A 299 -7.51 -1.32 -10.36
N LEU A 300 -6.89 -2.34 -10.97
CA LEU A 300 -6.08 -2.19 -12.18
C LEU A 300 -6.91 -1.69 -13.38
N GLY A 301 -8.12 -2.20 -13.55
CA GLY A 301 -9.04 -1.70 -14.59
C GLY A 301 -9.38 -0.22 -14.37
N LEU A 302 -9.69 0.17 -13.13
CA LEU A 302 -9.95 1.56 -12.74
C LEU A 302 -8.71 2.43 -12.98
N ASN A 303 -7.52 1.90 -12.75
CA ASN A 303 -6.26 2.60 -12.96
C ASN A 303 -6.00 2.94 -14.45
N ILE A 304 -6.68 2.31 -15.41
CA ILE A 304 -6.68 2.79 -16.81
C ILE A 304 -7.45 4.10 -16.92
N VAL A 305 -8.63 4.18 -16.31
CA VAL A 305 -9.52 5.34 -16.37
C VAL A 305 -8.95 6.51 -15.56
N VAL A 306 -8.62 6.27 -14.30
CA VAL A 306 -8.12 7.29 -13.37
C VAL A 306 -6.63 7.53 -13.58
N GLY A 307 -5.84 6.46 -13.67
CA GLY A 307 -4.38 6.55 -13.68
C GLY A 307 -3.77 6.93 -15.03
N LEU A 308 -4.33 6.46 -16.15
CA LEU A 308 -3.82 6.83 -17.48
C LEU A 308 -4.59 8.02 -18.07
N ALA A 309 -5.92 7.98 -18.08
CA ALA A 309 -6.75 9.00 -18.72
C ALA A 309 -7.10 10.20 -17.82
N GLY A 310 -6.89 10.11 -16.50
CA GLY A 310 -7.13 11.21 -15.57
C GLY A 310 -8.61 11.47 -15.25
N LEU A 311 -9.48 10.48 -15.48
CA LEU A 311 -10.92 10.62 -15.28
C LEU A 311 -11.30 10.02 -13.94
N LEU A 312 -11.90 10.82 -13.05
CA LEU A 312 -12.38 10.34 -11.76
C LEU A 312 -13.71 9.59 -11.95
N ASP A 313 -13.70 8.29 -11.65
CA ASP A 313 -14.88 7.42 -11.74
C ASP A 313 -15.19 6.83 -10.36
N LEU A 314 -16.19 7.42 -9.71
CA LEU A 314 -16.70 6.98 -8.40
C LEU A 314 -17.72 5.83 -8.54
N GLY A 315 -18.27 5.59 -9.72
CA GLY A 315 -19.28 4.57 -9.98
C GLY A 315 -18.71 3.21 -10.40
N TYR A 316 -17.39 3.07 -10.43
CA TYR A 316 -16.70 1.98 -11.12
C TYR A 316 -17.09 0.56 -10.66
N VAL A 317 -17.48 0.38 -9.39
CA VAL A 317 -17.97 -0.92 -8.86
C VAL A 317 -19.21 -1.43 -9.61
N ALA A 318 -19.99 -0.56 -10.25
CA ALA A 318 -21.13 -1.00 -11.05
C ALA A 318 -20.69 -1.79 -12.29
N PHE A 319 -19.52 -1.51 -12.88
CA PHE A 319 -19.01 -2.32 -14.00
C PHE A 319 -18.62 -3.73 -13.58
N LEU A 320 -18.14 -3.88 -12.34
CA LEU A 320 -17.93 -5.18 -11.70
C LEU A 320 -19.28 -5.91 -11.55
N GLY A 321 -20.29 -5.21 -11.01
CA GLY A 321 -21.64 -5.76 -10.81
C GLY A 321 -22.34 -6.17 -12.09
N VAL A 322 -22.31 -5.33 -13.14
CA VAL A 322 -22.87 -5.67 -14.46
C VAL A 322 -22.26 -6.95 -15.01
N GLY A 323 -20.94 -7.12 -14.88
CA GLY A 323 -20.25 -8.34 -15.32
C GLY A 323 -20.67 -9.55 -14.48
N ALA A 324 -20.78 -9.39 -13.17
CA ALA A 324 -21.22 -10.45 -12.26
C ALA A 324 -22.66 -10.91 -12.53
N TYR A 325 -23.61 -9.97 -12.68
CA TYR A 325 -25.00 -10.29 -13.04
C TYR A 325 -25.10 -10.94 -14.41
N ALA A 326 -24.43 -10.38 -15.43
CA ALA A 326 -24.44 -10.93 -16.77
C ALA A 326 -23.90 -12.38 -16.79
N ALA A 327 -22.87 -12.69 -15.99
CA ALA A 327 -22.38 -14.05 -15.79
C ALA A 327 -23.41 -14.94 -15.10
N ALA A 328 -23.89 -14.51 -13.94
CA ALA A 328 -24.81 -15.27 -13.10
C ALA A 328 -26.07 -15.70 -13.87
N LEU A 329 -26.57 -14.80 -14.71
CA LEU A 329 -27.76 -15.02 -15.54
C LEU A 329 -27.55 -16.04 -16.67
N VAL A 330 -26.31 -16.18 -17.18
CA VAL A 330 -26.00 -17.12 -18.28
C VAL A 330 -25.28 -18.38 -17.86
N SER A 331 -24.81 -18.47 -16.61
CA SER A 331 -24.09 -19.63 -16.07
C SER A 331 -25.00 -20.81 -15.71
N GLY A 332 -26.32 -20.73 -15.90
CA GLY A 332 -27.26 -21.81 -15.58
C GLY A 332 -27.60 -21.93 -14.10
N SER A 333 -27.59 -20.80 -13.37
CA SER A 333 -28.17 -20.75 -12.02
C SER A 333 -29.67 -21.13 -12.10
N PRO A 334 -30.18 -21.97 -11.18
CA PRO A 334 -31.62 -22.25 -11.07
C PRO A 334 -32.47 -21.01 -10.76
N SER A 335 -31.87 -19.98 -10.16
CA SER A 335 -32.51 -18.69 -9.90
C SER A 335 -32.44 -17.74 -11.11
N SER A 336 -31.80 -18.11 -12.21
CA SER A 336 -31.75 -17.26 -13.40
C SER A 336 -33.09 -17.28 -14.15
N PRO A 337 -33.71 -16.12 -14.43
CA PRO A 337 -34.93 -16.05 -15.25
C PRO A 337 -34.74 -16.55 -16.69
N PHE A 338 -33.51 -16.57 -17.21
CA PHE A 338 -33.23 -16.94 -18.61
C PHE A 338 -33.08 -18.44 -18.84
N GLY A 339 -32.82 -19.24 -17.80
CA GLY A 339 -32.68 -20.70 -17.91
C GLY A 339 -31.60 -21.21 -18.88
N VAL A 340 -30.65 -20.36 -19.29
CA VAL A 340 -29.56 -20.72 -20.19
C VAL A 340 -28.31 -21.13 -19.41
N HIS A 341 -27.57 -22.11 -19.93
CA HIS A 341 -26.31 -22.58 -19.35
C HIS A 341 -25.20 -22.52 -20.39
N PHE A 342 -24.40 -21.47 -20.33
CA PHE A 342 -23.23 -21.28 -21.18
C PHE A 342 -21.97 -21.85 -20.53
N PRO A 343 -21.01 -22.33 -21.34
CA PRO A 343 -19.71 -22.70 -20.82
C PRO A 343 -19.01 -21.47 -20.24
N PHE A 344 -18.14 -21.67 -19.24
CA PHE A 344 -17.48 -20.59 -18.52
C PHE A 344 -16.89 -19.49 -19.41
N TRP A 345 -16.13 -19.87 -20.43
CA TRP A 345 -15.50 -18.90 -21.33
C TRP A 345 -16.52 -18.02 -22.07
N ALA A 346 -17.69 -18.57 -22.42
CA ALA A 346 -18.76 -17.79 -22.99
C ALA A 346 -19.40 -16.86 -21.94
N ALA A 347 -19.61 -17.33 -20.71
CA ALA A 347 -20.10 -16.48 -19.62
C ALA A 347 -19.13 -15.31 -19.32
N VAL A 348 -17.81 -15.57 -19.33
CA VAL A 348 -16.76 -14.54 -19.19
C VAL A 348 -16.85 -13.49 -20.29
N LEU A 349 -16.97 -13.92 -21.54
CA LEU A 349 -17.11 -13.01 -22.68
C LEU A 349 -18.41 -12.21 -22.62
N VAL A 350 -19.51 -12.82 -22.18
CA VAL A 350 -20.79 -12.14 -21.98
C VAL A 350 -20.67 -11.07 -20.89
N GLY A 351 -20.09 -11.39 -19.73
CA GLY A 351 -19.90 -10.40 -18.67
C GLY A 351 -18.96 -9.26 -19.07
N ALA A 352 -17.85 -9.58 -19.75
CA ALA A 352 -16.93 -8.57 -20.28
C ALA A 352 -17.60 -7.67 -21.32
N ALA A 353 -18.37 -8.25 -22.25
CA ALA A 353 -19.09 -7.51 -23.28
C ALA A 353 -20.23 -6.67 -22.69
N ALA A 354 -20.97 -7.19 -21.71
CA ALA A 354 -22.02 -6.46 -21.01
C ALA A 354 -21.44 -5.23 -20.30
N SER A 355 -20.35 -5.39 -19.55
CA SER A 355 -19.67 -4.26 -18.91
C SER A 355 -19.06 -3.29 -19.92
N LEU A 356 -18.54 -3.75 -21.06
CA LEU A 356 -18.08 -2.89 -22.15
C LEU A 356 -19.22 -2.02 -22.68
N VAL A 357 -20.35 -2.64 -23.03
CA VAL A 357 -21.53 -1.95 -23.57
C VAL A 357 -22.05 -0.94 -22.56
N PHE A 358 -22.15 -1.33 -21.29
CA PHE A 358 -22.58 -0.45 -20.20
C PHE A 358 -21.60 0.70 -19.97
N GLY A 359 -20.29 0.43 -20.02
CA GLY A 359 -19.23 1.44 -19.94
C GLY A 359 -19.27 2.45 -21.09
N VAL A 360 -19.56 2.00 -22.31
CA VAL A 360 -19.75 2.90 -23.46
C VAL A 360 -21.04 3.71 -23.32
N LEU A 361 -22.13 3.07 -22.90
CA LEU A 361 -23.44 3.68 -22.70
C LEU A 361 -23.40 4.78 -21.64
N ILE A 362 -22.67 4.57 -20.54
CA ILE A 362 -22.45 5.57 -19.49
C ILE A 362 -21.38 6.59 -19.89
N GLY A 363 -20.27 6.15 -20.51
CA GLY A 363 -19.18 7.03 -20.90
C GLY A 363 -19.62 8.08 -21.92
N ALA A 364 -20.40 7.70 -22.94
CA ALA A 364 -20.79 8.62 -24.01
C ALA A 364 -21.52 9.90 -23.52
N PRO A 365 -22.53 9.85 -22.64
CA PRO A 365 -23.16 11.05 -22.09
C PRO A 365 -22.31 11.77 -21.03
N THR A 366 -21.58 11.03 -20.19
CA THR A 366 -20.84 11.62 -19.06
C THR A 366 -19.59 12.38 -19.47
N LEU A 367 -18.93 11.98 -20.56
CA LEU A 367 -17.72 12.62 -21.07
C LEU A 367 -17.92 14.05 -21.59
N ARG A 368 -19.16 14.55 -21.60
CA ARG A 368 -19.46 15.97 -21.82
C ARG A 368 -19.16 16.84 -20.59
N LEU A 369 -19.01 16.23 -19.42
CA LEU A 369 -18.71 16.87 -18.14
C LEU A 369 -17.20 16.84 -17.85
N ARG A 370 -16.75 17.77 -17.02
CA ARG A 370 -15.33 17.92 -16.65
C ARG A 370 -15.14 17.88 -15.14
N GLY A 371 -13.97 17.38 -14.72
CA GLY A 371 -13.54 17.37 -13.32
C GLY A 371 -14.55 16.70 -12.40
N ASP A 372 -14.91 17.38 -11.32
CA ASP A 372 -15.76 16.85 -10.26
C ASP A 372 -17.19 16.52 -10.73
N TYR A 373 -17.69 17.21 -11.76
CA TYR A 373 -19.00 16.89 -12.33
C TYR A 373 -19.05 15.51 -12.96
N LEU A 374 -17.94 15.06 -13.59
CA LEU A 374 -17.84 13.71 -14.12
C LEU A 374 -17.92 12.69 -12.96
N ALA A 375 -17.20 12.94 -11.88
CA ALA A 375 -17.17 12.09 -10.70
C ALA A 375 -18.55 11.93 -10.06
N ILE A 376 -19.27 13.03 -9.84
CA ILE A 376 -20.62 13.03 -9.25
C ILE A 376 -21.59 12.21 -10.12
N VAL A 377 -21.53 12.38 -11.44
CA VAL A 377 -22.44 11.65 -12.33
C VAL A 377 -22.11 10.16 -12.40
N THR A 378 -20.83 9.78 -12.40
CA THR A 378 -20.45 8.36 -12.32
C THR A 378 -20.93 7.71 -11.03
N LEU A 379 -20.83 8.39 -9.88
CA LEU A 379 -21.42 7.92 -8.61
C LEU A 379 -22.93 7.70 -8.76
N GLY A 380 -23.63 8.68 -9.36
CA GLY A 380 -25.06 8.56 -9.65
C GLY A 380 -25.40 7.34 -10.49
N PHE A 381 -24.60 7.03 -11.53
CA PHE A 381 -24.79 5.82 -12.33
C PHE A 381 -24.56 4.53 -11.55
N GLY A 382 -23.57 4.50 -10.66
CA GLY A 382 -23.35 3.35 -9.78
C GLY A 382 -24.56 3.08 -8.88
N GLU A 383 -25.14 4.14 -8.34
CA GLU A 383 -26.34 4.07 -7.52
C GLU A 383 -27.59 3.69 -8.34
N ILE A 384 -27.74 4.24 -9.55
CA ILE A 384 -28.81 3.86 -10.48
C ILE A 384 -28.72 2.37 -10.82
N PHE A 385 -27.52 1.83 -11.06
CA PHE A 385 -27.34 0.40 -11.31
C PHE A 385 -27.85 -0.44 -10.12
N ARG A 386 -27.45 -0.10 -8.89
CA ARG A 386 -27.89 -0.80 -7.68
C ARG A 386 -29.41 -0.76 -7.53
N ILE A 387 -30.00 0.43 -7.64
CA ILE A 387 -31.45 0.61 -7.52
C ILE A 387 -32.17 -0.15 -8.64
N ALA A 388 -31.69 -0.06 -9.89
CA ALA A 388 -32.29 -0.78 -11.01
C ALA A 388 -32.25 -2.29 -10.79
N ALA A 389 -31.10 -2.84 -10.40
CA ALA A 389 -30.95 -4.26 -10.09
C ALA A 389 -31.84 -4.70 -8.90
N ASN A 390 -32.15 -3.82 -7.96
CA ASN A 390 -33.06 -4.12 -6.87
C ASN A 390 -34.55 -4.07 -7.30
N ASN A 391 -34.90 -3.25 -8.31
CA ASN A 391 -36.29 -3.08 -8.77
C ASN A 391 -36.66 -3.97 -9.97
N THR A 392 -35.70 -4.68 -10.60
CA THR A 392 -35.96 -5.66 -11.67
C THR A 392 -36.24 -7.07 -11.12
N ASP A 393 -37.25 -7.14 -10.25
CA ASP A 393 -37.66 -8.30 -9.45
C ASP A 393 -38.87 -9.07 -10.02
N GLY A 394 -39.38 -8.66 -11.19
CA GLY A 394 -40.59 -9.23 -11.79
C GLY A 394 -41.91 -8.64 -11.27
N THR A 395 -41.88 -7.85 -10.19
CA THR A 395 -43.07 -7.20 -9.60
C THR A 395 -43.06 -5.70 -9.89
N SER A 396 -41.97 -5.01 -9.53
CA SER A 396 -41.77 -3.57 -9.72
C SER A 396 -41.24 -3.25 -11.13
N GLY A 397 -40.71 -4.26 -11.82
CA GLY A 397 -40.14 -4.16 -13.15
C GLY A 397 -40.01 -5.54 -13.82
N PRO A 398 -39.30 -5.63 -14.97
CA PRO A 398 -39.02 -6.90 -15.62
C PRO A 398 -38.24 -7.84 -14.68
N ASP A 399 -38.52 -9.15 -14.75
CA ASP A 399 -37.81 -10.15 -13.97
C ASP A 399 -36.43 -10.44 -14.60
N LEU A 400 -35.44 -9.68 -14.16
CA LEU A 400 -34.08 -9.73 -14.73
C LEU A 400 -33.01 -10.10 -13.69
N THR A 401 -33.23 -9.75 -12.42
CA THR A 401 -32.23 -9.90 -11.36
C THR A 401 -32.78 -10.55 -10.09
N ASN A 402 -34.09 -10.86 -10.05
CA ASN A 402 -34.85 -11.24 -8.84
C ASN A 402 -34.79 -10.19 -7.70
N GLY A 403 -34.49 -8.92 -8.02
CA GLY A 403 -34.42 -7.84 -7.04
C GLY A 403 -33.39 -8.07 -5.93
N SER A 404 -33.82 -7.83 -4.68
CA SER A 404 -33.01 -7.99 -3.48
C SER A 404 -32.58 -9.44 -3.20
N ASN A 405 -33.32 -10.43 -3.71
CA ASN A 405 -32.93 -11.83 -3.58
C ASN A 405 -31.69 -12.16 -4.45
N GLY A 406 -31.48 -11.40 -5.52
CA GLY A 406 -30.37 -11.59 -6.43
C GLY A 406 -30.41 -12.93 -7.19
N VAL A 407 -29.27 -13.29 -7.78
CA VAL A 407 -29.10 -14.57 -8.49
C VAL A 407 -28.22 -15.48 -7.64
N SER A 408 -28.83 -16.47 -7.00
CA SER A 408 -28.16 -17.41 -6.09
C SER A 408 -27.77 -18.72 -6.79
N SER A 409 -27.04 -19.59 -6.10
CA SER A 409 -26.73 -20.96 -6.56
C SER A 409 -26.05 -21.00 -7.94
N ILE A 410 -25.13 -20.07 -8.16
CA ILE A 410 -24.34 -20.00 -9.39
C ILE A 410 -23.41 -21.23 -9.41
N PRO A 411 -23.45 -22.10 -10.43
CA PRO A 411 -22.71 -23.36 -10.42
C PRO A 411 -21.20 -23.12 -10.45
N ASP A 412 -20.42 -24.04 -9.89
CA ASP A 412 -18.96 -23.97 -9.98
C ASP A 412 -18.45 -24.16 -11.41
N LEU A 413 -17.26 -23.60 -11.64
CA LEU A 413 -16.63 -23.59 -12.95
C LEU A 413 -16.05 -24.96 -13.31
N LYS A 414 -16.37 -25.43 -14.51
CA LYS A 414 -15.75 -26.61 -15.13
C LYS A 414 -14.94 -26.20 -16.34
N ILE A 415 -13.61 -26.27 -16.24
CA ILE A 415 -12.69 -25.89 -17.32
C ILE A 415 -12.04 -27.16 -17.87
N LEU A 416 -12.36 -27.54 -19.12
CA LEU A 416 -11.74 -28.69 -19.80
C LEU A 416 -11.80 -30.01 -18.98
N GLY A 417 -12.87 -30.21 -18.19
CA GLY A 417 -13.04 -31.38 -17.32
C GLY A 417 -12.51 -31.22 -15.89
N TRP A 418 -11.79 -30.13 -15.59
CA TRP A 418 -11.42 -29.75 -14.22
C TRP A 418 -12.56 -28.96 -13.54
N ASP A 419 -13.10 -29.50 -12.46
CA ASP A 419 -14.14 -28.86 -11.65
C ASP A 419 -13.50 -28.03 -10.53
N LEU A 420 -13.53 -26.70 -10.65
CA LEU A 420 -12.94 -25.80 -9.65
C LEU A 420 -13.67 -25.85 -8.30
N GLY A 421 -14.90 -26.37 -8.26
CA GLY A 421 -15.70 -26.51 -7.04
C GLY A 421 -15.24 -27.63 -6.11
N ILE A 422 -14.40 -28.55 -6.60
CA ILE A 422 -13.94 -29.74 -5.88
C ILE A 422 -12.47 -29.58 -5.48
N GLN A 423 -12.08 -30.23 -4.38
CA GLN A 423 -10.68 -30.33 -3.98
C GLN A 423 -9.89 -31.21 -4.97
N HIS A 424 -8.69 -30.76 -5.36
CA HIS A 424 -7.78 -31.52 -6.22
C HIS A 424 -6.46 -31.79 -5.51
N ASP A 425 -6.01 -33.04 -5.54
CA ASP A 425 -4.73 -33.41 -4.97
C ASP A 425 -3.65 -33.42 -6.08
N ILE A 426 -2.76 -32.42 -6.06
CA ILE A 426 -1.67 -32.27 -7.03
C ILE A 426 -0.33 -32.46 -6.31
N ALA A 427 0.46 -33.44 -6.75
CA ALA A 427 1.83 -33.66 -6.26
C ALA A 427 1.96 -33.74 -4.72
N GLY A 428 0.95 -34.31 -4.04
CA GLY A 428 0.92 -34.46 -2.59
C GLY A 428 0.34 -33.26 -1.82
N PHE A 429 -0.11 -32.22 -2.52
CA PHE A 429 -0.79 -31.06 -1.93
C PHE A 429 -2.28 -31.05 -2.27
N THR A 430 -3.11 -30.86 -1.25
CA THR A 430 -4.57 -30.74 -1.36
C THR A 430 -4.94 -29.29 -1.71
N ILE A 431 -5.40 -29.04 -2.94
CA ILE A 431 -5.83 -27.72 -3.41
C ILE A 431 -7.34 -27.62 -3.24
N GLY A 432 -7.77 -26.80 -2.28
CA GLY A 432 -9.18 -26.51 -2.02
C GLY A 432 -9.86 -25.70 -3.13
N ARG A 433 -11.18 -25.53 -3.02
CA ARG A 433 -12.00 -24.79 -3.99
C ARG A 433 -11.48 -23.36 -4.18
N PHE A 434 -11.25 -22.62 -3.09
CA PHE A 434 -10.82 -21.23 -3.18
C PHE A 434 -9.41 -21.11 -3.77
N ALA A 435 -8.52 -22.06 -3.48
CA ALA A 435 -7.21 -22.11 -4.11
C ALA A 435 -7.31 -22.34 -5.64
N ASN A 436 -8.26 -23.15 -6.13
CA ASN A 436 -8.51 -23.29 -7.57
C ASN A 436 -8.92 -21.94 -8.20
N TYR A 437 -9.88 -21.25 -7.59
CA TYR A 437 -10.30 -19.92 -8.05
C TYR A 437 -9.18 -18.89 -7.94
N PHE A 438 -8.26 -19.03 -6.98
CA PHE A 438 -7.09 -18.18 -6.83
C PHE A 438 -6.18 -18.29 -8.05
N PHE A 439 -5.88 -19.51 -8.50
CA PHE A 439 -5.06 -19.72 -9.70
C PHE A 439 -5.74 -19.17 -10.96
N LEU A 440 -7.06 -19.38 -11.10
CA LEU A 440 -7.83 -18.79 -12.21
C LEU A 440 -7.75 -17.26 -12.19
N MET A 441 -7.96 -16.65 -11.03
CA MET A 441 -7.92 -15.20 -10.87
C MET A 441 -6.50 -14.65 -11.08
N LEU A 442 -5.47 -15.41 -10.71
CA LEU A 442 -4.07 -15.04 -10.95
C LEU A 442 -3.76 -15.00 -12.47
N VAL A 443 -4.27 -15.96 -13.24
CA VAL A 443 -4.18 -15.94 -14.71
C VAL A 443 -4.92 -14.75 -15.29
N ILE A 444 -6.13 -14.46 -14.83
CA ILE A 444 -6.91 -13.29 -15.30
C ILE A 444 -6.20 -11.99 -14.94
N THR A 445 -5.66 -11.88 -13.72
CA THR A 445 -4.86 -10.73 -13.29
C THR A 445 -3.64 -10.56 -14.20
N ALA A 446 -2.97 -11.64 -14.59
CA ALA A 446 -1.85 -11.60 -15.53
C ALA A 446 -2.26 -11.07 -16.91
N VAL A 447 -3.42 -11.51 -17.42
CA VAL A 447 -3.99 -10.98 -18.68
C VAL A 447 -4.31 -9.50 -18.55
N VAL A 448 -4.91 -9.07 -17.44
CA VAL A 448 -5.25 -7.67 -17.18
C VAL A 448 -3.99 -6.80 -17.06
N VAL A 449 -2.94 -7.28 -16.39
CA VAL A 449 -1.63 -6.62 -16.33
C VAL A 449 -1.01 -6.49 -17.73
N LEU A 450 -1.10 -7.54 -18.56
CA LEU A 450 -0.64 -7.49 -19.95
C LEU A 450 -1.41 -6.44 -20.75
N VAL A 451 -2.75 -6.41 -20.64
CA VAL A 451 -3.62 -5.43 -21.31
C VAL A 451 -3.30 -4.02 -20.84
N PHE A 452 -3.12 -3.80 -19.53
CA PHE A 452 -2.74 -2.51 -18.97
C PHE A 452 -1.41 -2.02 -19.56
N ARG A 453 -0.38 -2.87 -19.52
CA ARG A 453 0.97 -2.53 -20.00
C ARG A 453 0.98 -2.22 -21.49
N ARG A 454 0.32 -3.07 -22.29
CA ARG A 454 0.18 -2.87 -23.75
C ARG A 454 -0.65 -1.62 -24.08
N SER A 455 -1.71 -1.35 -23.33
CA SER A 455 -2.56 -0.19 -23.54
C SER A 455 -1.80 1.11 -23.24
N GLY A 456 -1.04 1.15 -22.14
CA GLY A 456 -0.18 2.28 -21.78
C GLY A 456 0.90 2.60 -22.82
N ASP A 457 1.56 1.57 -23.37
CA ASP A 457 2.62 1.74 -24.39
C ASP A 457 2.07 2.04 -25.81
N SER A 458 0.76 1.92 -26.00
CA SER A 458 0.11 2.13 -27.29
C SER A 458 -0.04 3.62 -27.67
N ARG A 459 -0.43 3.88 -28.93
CA ARG A 459 -0.78 5.24 -29.40
C ARG A 459 -1.95 5.83 -28.59
N ILE A 460 -2.91 4.99 -28.23
CA ILE A 460 -4.09 5.38 -27.44
C ILE A 460 -3.67 5.72 -26.01
N GLY A 461 -2.77 4.93 -25.42
CA GLY A 461 -2.21 5.20 -24.09
C GLY A 461 -1.47 6.53 -24.01
N ARG A 462 -0.66 6.85 -25.02
CA ARG A 462 -0.01 8.16 -25.10
C ARG A 462 -1.01 9.32 -25.22
N ALA A 463 -2.12 9.11 -25.95
CA ALA A 463 -3.18 10.10 -26.04
C ALA A 463 -3.94 10.28 -24.70
N TRP A 464 -4.14 9.21 -23.91
CA TRP A 464 -4.69 9.31 -22.56
C TRP A 464 -3.82 10.17 -21.65
N VAL A 465 -2.51 9.90 -21.65
CA VAL A 465 -1.55 10.65 -20.84
C VAL A 465 -1.54 12.13 -21.25
N ALA A 466 -1.53 12.43 -22.56
CA ALA A 466 -1.56 13.81 -23.04
C ALA A 466 -2.84 14.56 -22.61
N ILE A 467 -4.00 13.92 -22.70
CA ILE A 467 -5.29 14.52 -22.26
C ILE A 467 -5.32 14.72 -20.74
N ARG A 468 -4.71 13.80 -19.98
CA ARG A 468 -4.61 13.89 -18.52
C ARG A 468 -3.74 15.07 -18.07
N GLU A 469 -2.66 15.36 -18.80
CA GLU A 469 -1.75 16.46 -18.50
C GLU A 469 -2.37 17.81 -18.87
N ASP A 470 -2.77 17.99 -20.15
CA ASP A 470 -3.50 19.18 -20.61
C ASP A 470 -4.44 18.81 -21.75
N GLU A 471 -5.74 18.75 -21.42
CA GLU A 471 -6.79 18.44 -22.39
C GLU A 471 -6.87 19.50 -23.51
N THR A 472 -6.64 20.77 -23.21
CA THR A 472 -6.75 21.86 -24.20
C THR A 472 -5.61 21.77 -25.22
N ALA A 473 -4.38 21.53 -24.74
CA ALA A 473 -3.23 21.34 -25.61
C ALA A 473 -3.37 20.06 -26.46
N ALA A 474 -3.82 18.95 -25.88
CA ALA A 474 -4.04 17.69 -26.59
C ALA A 474 -5.07 17.85 -27.73
N LEU A 475 -6.17 18.56 -27.48
CA LEU A 475 -7.20 18.86 -28.48
C LEU A 475 -6.66 19.75 -29.61
N ALA A 476 -5.84 20.76 -29.29
CA ALA A 476 -5.20 21.63 -30.30
C ALA A 476 -4.24 20.85 -31.23
N MET A 477 -3.62 19.79 -30.73
CA MET A 477 -2.78 18.88 -31.51
C MET A 477 -3.58 17.84 -32.34
N GLY A 478 -4.92 17.95 -32.38
CA GLY A 478 -5.78 17.11 -33.21
C GLY A 478 -6.20 15.78 -32.58
N ILE A 479 -5.95 15.56 -31.28
CA ILE A 479 -6.41 14.37 -30.57
C ILE A 479 -7.92 14.50 -30.32
N ASN A 480 -8.72 13.49 -30.68
CA ASN A 480 -10.14 13.48 -30.34
C ASN A 480 -10.34 13.06 -28.88
N GLY A 481 -10.50 14.05 -27.99
CA GLY A 481 -10.67 13.82 -26.55
C GLY A 481 -11.82 12.87 -26.20
N PHE A 482 -12.97 13.05 -26.85
CA PHE A 482 -14.16 12.22 -26.61
C PHE A 482 -13.89 10.73 -26.89
N ARG A 483 -13.37 10.40 -28.08
CA ARG A 483 -13.11 9.00 -28.48
C ARG A 483 -12.08 8.35 -27.57
N VAL A 484 -11.00 9.06 -27.27
CA VAL A 484 -9.91 8.53 -26.45
C VAL A 484 -10.41 8.27 -25.03
N LYS A 485 -11.12 9.21 -24.41
CA LYS A 485 -11.74 9.01 -23.09
C LYS A 485 -12.78 7.87 -23.08
N LEU A 486 -13.58 7.73 -24.14
CA LEU A 486 -14.56 6.65 -24.26
C LEU A 486 -13.91 5.27 -24.33
N ILE A 487 -12.78 5.15 -25.03
CA ILE A 487 -12.01 3.89 -25.07
C ILE A 487 -11.45 3.56 -23.67
N ALA A 488 -11.03 4.56 -22.87
CA ALA A 488 -10.59 4.31 -21.49
C ALA A 488 -11.71 3.69 -20.65
N PHE A 489 -12.91 4.27 -20.71
CA PHE A 489 -14.10 3.72 -20.03
C PHE A 489 -14.45 2.32 -20.53
N ALA A 490 -14.45 2.10 -21.84
CA ALA A 490 -14.78 0.79 -22.42
C ALA A 490 -13.79 -0.30 -21.97
N VAL A 491 -12.49 -0.04 -22.08
CA VAL A 491 -11.43 -0.99 -21.67
C VAL A 491 -11.47 -1.20 -20.17
N GLY A 492 -11.56 -0.13 -19.38
CA GLY A 492 -11.71 -0.21 -17.92
C GLY A 492 -12.91 -1.07 -17.52
N ALA A 493 -14.11 -0.76 -18.02
CA ALA A 493 -15.33 -1.48 -17.68
C ALA A 493 -15.26 -2.97 -18.09
N THR A 494 -14.66 -3.28 -19.25
CA THR A 494 -14.45 -4.66 -19.69
C THR A 494 -13.62 -5.46 -18.69
N LEU A 495 -12.51 -4.88 -18.20
CA LEU A 495 -11.62 -5.56 -17.24
C LEU A 495 -12.29 -5.75 -15.87
N ALA A 496 -13.11 -4.78 -15.42
CA ALA A 496 -13.94 -4.94 -14.23
C ALA A 496 -14.98 -6.05 -14.41
N GLY A 497 -15.63 -6.13 -15.57
CA GLY A 497 -16.60 -7.20 -15.88
C GLY A 497 -15.99 -8.59 -15.92
N LEU A 498 -14.74 -8.73 -16.37
CA LEU A 498 -13.96 -9.97 -16.30
C LEU A 498 -13.69 -10.43 -14.85
N ALA A 499 -13.44 -9.49 -13.94
CA ALA A 499 -13.29 -9.83 -12.53
C ALA A 499 -14.65 -10.17 -11.88
N GLY A 500 -15.73 -9.49 -12.30
CA GLY A 500 -17.09 -9.71 -11.78
C GLY A 500 -17.68 -11.05 -12.17
N THR A 501 -17.40 -11.49 -13.40
CA THR A 501 -17.74 -12.84 -13.85
C THR A 501 -17.15 -13.89 -12.94
N VAL A 502 -15.88 -13.78 -12.53
CA VAL A 502 -15.27 -14.73 -11.58
C VAL A 502 -15.84 -14.57 -10.17
N GLN A 503 -16.00 -13.33 -9.70
CA GLN A 503 -16.58 -13.04 -8.38
C GLN A 503 -17.94 -13.74 -8.18
N ALA A 504 -18.81 -13.68 -9.19
CA ALA A 504 -20.12 -14.31 -9.16
C ALA A 504 -20.05 -15.82 -8.85
N HIS A 505 -19.06 -16.51 -9.41
CA HIS A 505 -18.87 -17.96 -9.19
C HIS A 505 -18.18 -18.25 -7.85
N VAL A 506 -17.25 -17.39 -7.41
CA VAL A 506 -16.58 -17.53 -6.11
C VAL A 506 -17.58 -17.38 -4.96
N THR A 507 -18.43 -16.35 -5.03
CA THR A 507 -19.40 -15.99 -3.97
C THR A 507 -20.70 -16.80 -4.04
N TYR A 508 -20.94 -17.56 -5.11
CA TYR A 508 -22.19 -18.33 -5.39
C TYR A 508 -23.47 -17.52 -5.56
N THR A 509 -23.46 -16.25 -5.18
CA THR A 509 -24.61 -15.36 -5.27
C THR A 509 -24.18 -13.96 -5.66
N VAL A 510 -25.04 -13.29 -6.41
CA VAL A 510 -24.88 -11.90 -6.83
C VAL A 510 -26.11 -11.12 -6.38
N THR A 511 -25.93 -10.16 -5.47
CA THR A 511 -27.01 -9.29 -4.97
C THR A 511 -26.67 -7.80 -5.13
N PRO A 512 -27.66 -6.89 -5.21
CA PRO A 512 -27.40 -5.47 -5.49
C PRO A 512 -26.56 -4.80 -4.39
N GLU A 513 -26.72 -5.23 -3.13
CA GLU A 513 -26.06 -4.66 -1.95
C GLU A 513 -24.55 -4.88 -1.93
N GLN A 514 -24.02 -5.77 -2.78
CA GLN A 514 -22.58 -6.00 -2.91
C GLN A 514 -21.86 -4.87 -3.67
N TYR A 515 -22.58 -4.08 -4.47
CA TYR A 515 -22.00 -3.10 -5.40
C TYR A 515 -22.27 -1.66 -4.95
N LEU A 516 -21.83 -1.33 -3.73
CA LEU A 516 -22.03 -0.03 -3.10
C LEU A 516 -20.87 0.94 -3.39
N PHE A 517 -21.17 2.24 -3.38
CA PHE A 517 -20.12 3.26 -3.40
C PHE A 517 -19.22 3.19 -2.15
N ALA A 518 -19.84 3.18 -0.96
CA ALA A 518 -19.17 3.17 0.33
C ALA A 518 -19.84 2.17 1.29
N GLY A 519 -19.01 1.50 2.09
CA GLY A 519 -19.41 0.46 3.04
C GLY A 519 -18.19 -0.01 3.82
N THR A 520 -18.38 -0.87 4.83
CA THR A 520 -17.31 -1.34 5.73
C THR A 520 -16.48 -2.48 5.14
N THR A 521 -17.06 -3.25 4.21
CA THR A 521 -16.42 -4.41 3.59
C THR A 521 -16.13 -4.15 2.10
N PRO A 522 -14.88 -4.33 1.62
CA PRO A 522 -14.57 -4.35 0.20
C PRO A 522 -15.23 -5.56 -0.51
N PRO A 523 -15.50 -5.50 -1.83
CA PRO A 523 -15.09 -4.47 -2.78
C PRO A 523 -16.13 -3.35 -3.02
N ASN A 524 -15.81 -2.11 -2.63
CA ASN A 524 -16.64 -0.91 -2.87
C ASN A 524 -15.87 0.12 -3.70
N SER A 525 -16.55 1.01 -4.42
CA SER A 525 -15.89 2.04 -5.26
C SER A 525 -14.92 2.94 -4.49
N ALA A 526 -15.30 3.38 -3.28
CA ALA A 526 -14.42 4.20 -2.45
C ALA A 526 -13.10 3.48 -2.11
N PHE A 527 -13.18 2.18 -1.80
CA PHE A 527 -11.99 1.36 -1.57
C PHE A 527 -11.20 1.14 -2.86
N LEU A 528 -11.84 0.94 -4.01
CA LEU A 528 -11.15 0.79 -5.30
C LEU A 528 -10.33 2.04 -5.66
N LEU A 529 -10.94 3.22 -5.53
CA LEU A 529 -10.24 4.49 -5.73
C LEU A 529 -9.13 4.69 -4.72
N ALA A 530 -9.40 4.41 -3.44
CA ALA A 530 -8.39 4.46 -2.42
C ALA A 530 -7.23 3.51 -2.74
N ALA A 531 -7.47 2.30 -3.24
CA ALA A 531 -6.42 1.34 -3.61
C ALA A 531 -5.55 1.86 -4.76
N VAL A 532 -6.16 2.49 -5.75
CA VAL A 532 -5.46 3.09 -6.90
C VAL A 532 -4.63 4.31 -6.47
N VAL A 533 -5.19 5.18 -5.64
CA VAL A 533 -4.51 6.40 -5.15
C VAL A 533 -3.41 6.05 -4.14
N LEU A 534 -3.74 5.23 -3.13
CA LEU A 534 -2.82 4.71 -2.12
C LEU A 534 -1.68 3.94 -2.78
N GLY A 535 -2.01 3.04 -3.70
CA GLY A 535 -1.03 2.21 -4.38
C GLY A 535 -0.07 3.01 -5.23
N GLY A 536 -0.58 4.01 -5.96
CA GLY A 536 0.18 4.85 -6.88
C GLY A 536 -0.40 4.82 -8.28
N MET A 537 -1.15 5.87 -8.62
CA MET A 537 -1.88 6.00 -9.87
C MET A 537 -0.97 5.91 -11.11
N GLY A 538 -1.43 5.19 -12.13
CA GLY A 538 -0.71 5.03 -13.40
C GLY A 538 0.45 4.02 -13.35
N THR A 539 0.63 3.31 -12.23
CA THR A 539 1.60 2.19 -12.13
C THR A 539 0.87 0.84 -12.12
N ILE A 540 1.56 -0.23 -12.49
CA ILE A 540 1.00 -1.60 -12.38
C ILE A 540 0.98 -2.04 -10.92
N ALA A 541 2.13 -1.98 -10.25
CA ALA A 541 2.30 -2.52 -8.90
C ALA A 541 1.49 -1.75 -7.84
N GLY A 542 1.21 -0.46 -8.07
CA GLY A 542 0.45 0.37 -7.14
C GLY A 542 -0.92 -0.23 -6.80
N PRO A 543 -1.88 -0.32 -7.75
CA PRO A 543 -3.20 -0.88 -7.48
C PRO A 543 -3.18 -2.32 -6.91
N LEU A 544 -2.23 -3.18 -7.27
CA LEU A 544 -2.13 -4.52 -6.67
C LEU A 544 -1.81 -4.44 -5.17
N ILE A 545 -0.78 -3.68 -4.79
CA ILE A 545 -0.37 -3.53 -3.39
C ILE A 545 -1.42 -2.76 -2.60
N GLY A 546 -1.96 -1.68 -3.19
CA GLY A 546 -3.04 -0.89 -2.61
C GLY A 546 -4.27 -1.75 -2.34
N ALA A 547 -4.66 -2.61 -3.29
CA ALA A 547 -5.79 -3.53 -3.12
C ALA A 547 -5.52 -4.57 -2.02
N ALA A 548 -4.34 -5.17 -2.00
CA ALA A 548 -3.96 -6.13 -0.96
C ALA A 548 -4.01 -5.50 0.44
N LEU A 549 -3.46 -4.30 0.61
CA LEU A 549 -3.50 -3.58 1.89
C LEU A 549 -4.91 -3.15 2.28
N LEU A 550 -5.68 -2.60 1.35
CA LEU A 550 -7.04 -2.11 1.63
C LEU A 550 -8.07 -3.22 1.78
N PHE A 551 -7.77 -4.43 1.33
CA PHE A 551 -8.60 -5.58 1.66
C PHE A 551 -8.26 -6.13 3.05
N LEU A 552 -6.96 -6.21 3.39
CA LEU A 552 -6.49 -6.81 4.64
C LEU A 552 -6.64 -5.92 5.87
N ILE A 553 -6.26 -4.65 5.77
CA ILE A 553 -6.26 -3.74 6.93
C ILE A 553 -7.68 -3.60 7.51
N PRO A 554 -8.72 -3.26 6.73
CA PRO A 554 -10.07 -3.16 7.28
C PRO A 554 -10.61 -4.48 7.82
N ASN A 555 -10.27 -5.61 7.20
CA ASN A 555 -10.68 -6.94 7.69
C ASN A 555 -10.10 -7.24 9.08
N LYS A 556 -8.85 -6.86 9.33
CA LYS A 556 -8.21 -7.02 10.64
C LYS A 556 -8.56 -5.91 11.63
N LEU A 557 -9.07 -4.77 11.17
CA LEU A 557 -9.57 -3.68 12.01
C LEU A 557 -11.05 -3.85 12.39
N GLN A 558 -11.68 -4.99 12.13
CA GLN A 558 -13.07 -5.25 12.47
C GLN A 558 -13.35 -5.14 13.98
N PHE A 559 -12.35 -5.33 14.84
CA PHE A 559 -12.47 -5.12 16.29
C PHE A 559 -12.88 -3.69 16.69
N LEU A 560 -12.69 -2.70 15.81
CA LEU A 560 -13.12 -1.32 16.03
C LEU A 560 -14.63 -1.11 15.89
N GLY A 561 -15.38 -2.10 15.38
CA GLY A 561 -16.82 -2.02 15.15
C GLY A 561 -17.20 -0.80 14.30
N ASP A 562 -18.08 0.05 14.82
CA ASP A 562 -18.60 1.23 14.12
C ASP A 562 -17.52 2.28 13.79
N TYR A 563 -16.40 2.29 14.53
CA TYR A 563 -15.31 3.23 14.30
C TYR A 563 -14.38 2.81 13.14
N GLN A 564 -14.56 1.62 12.56
CA GLN A 564 -13.71 1.11 11.48
C GLN A 564 -13.65 2.07 10.27
N LEU A 565 -14.81 2.58 9.84
CA LEU A 565 -14.87 3.47 8.67
C LEU A 565 -14.25 4.85 8.94
N LEU A 566 -14.39 5.34 10.18
CA LEU A 566 -13.76 6.59 10.64
C LEU A 566 -12.24 6.45 10.67
N ALA A 567 -11.73 5.38 11.29
CA ALA A 567 -10.30 5.09 11.36
C ALA A 567 -9.69 4.96 9.96
N PHE A 568 -10.40 4.26 9.06
CA PHE A 568 -9.99 4.14 7.66
C PHE A 568 -9.96 5.49 6.93
N GLY A 569 -11.02 6.30 7.03
CA GLY A 569 -11.09 7.62 6.40
C GLY A 569 -9.97 8.54 6.89
N LEU A 570 -9.71 8.55 8.20
CA LEU A 570 -8.61 9.30 8.79
C LEU A 570 -7.24 8.82 8.28
N ALA A 571 -7.02 7.51 8.23
CA ALA A 571 -5.78 6.94 7.70
C ALA A 571 -5.55 7.32 6.22
N LEU A 572 -6.61 7.31 5.41
CA LEU A 572 -6.56 7.72 4.00
C LEU A 572 -6.19 9.21 3.87
N VAL A 573 -6.81 10.08 4.68
CA VAL A 573 -6.50 11.54 4.68
C VAL A 573 -5.05 11.79 5.09
N LEU A 574 -4.58 11.17 6.17
CA LEU A 574 -3.20 11.30 6.62
C LEU A 574 -2.23 10.83 5.55
N LEU A 575 -2.54 9.73 4.86
CA LEU A 575 -1.70 9.22 3.80
C LEU A 575 -1.67 10.16 2.58
N MET A 576 -2.82 10.69 2.15
CA MET A 576 -2.86 11.68 1.07
C MET A 576 -2.08 12.95 1.43
N ARG A 577 -2.08 13.33 2.72
CA ARG A 577 -1.33 14.50 3.22
C ARG A 577 0.19 14.27 3.23
N PHE A 578 0.65 13.11 3.65
CA PHE A 578 2.09 12.84 3.82
C PHE A 578 2.75 12.13 2.62
N ARG A 579 1.97 11.46 1.77
CA ARG A 579 2.41 10.67 0.61
C ARG A 579 1.45 10.82 -0.58
N PRO A 580 1.31 12.02 -1.17
CA PRO A 580 0.35 12.30 -2.26
C PRO A 580 0.61 11.49 -3.55
N GLU A 581 1.82 10.95 -3.70
CA GLU A 581 2.22 10.12 -4.83
C GLU A 581 1.75 8.66 -4.73
N GLY A 582 1.30 8.23 -3.55
CA GLY A 582 1.04 6.84 -3.20
C GLY A 582 2.27 6.10 -2.64
N LEU A 583 2.12 4.78 -2.47
CA LEU A 583 3.15 3.87 -1.97
C LEU A 583 4.22 3.61 -3.04
N ILE A 584 3.79 3.38 -4.29
CA ILE A 584 4.65 3.22 -5.45
C ILE A 584 4.49 4.45 -6.36
N PRO A 585 5.37 5.45 -6.23
CA PRO A 585 5.27 6.66 -7.01
C PRO A 585 5.64 6.41 -8.48
N ASN A 586 4.90 7.03 -9.39
CA ASN A 586 5.24 7.03 -10.81
C ASN A 586 6.35 8.06 -11.06
N ARG A 587 7.45 7.65 -11.72
CA ARG A 587 8.63 8.52 -11.95
C ARG A 587 8.29 9.86 -12.60
N ARG A 588 7.30 9.93 -13.48
CA ARG A 588 6.86 11.21 -14.08
C ARG A 588 6.19 12.14 -13.07
N ARG A 589 5.32 11.57 -12.24
CA ARG A 589 4.61 12.29 -11.18
C ARG A 589 5.55 12.77 -10.07
N GLN A 590 6.63 12.03 -9.82
CA GLN A 590 7.71 12.50 -8.94
C GLN A 590 8.38 13.75 -9.48
N LEU A 591 8.61 13.83 -10.80
CA LEU A 591 9.21 15.01 -11.39
C LEU A 591 8.25 16.20 -11.29
N GLU A 592 6.96 16.01 -11.61
CA GLU A 592 5.94 17.07 -11.50
C GLU A 592 5.83 17.69 -10.09
N PHE A 593 5.77 16.88 -9.03
CA PHE A 593 5.60 17.40 -7.67
C PHE A 593 6.89 17.90 -7.01
N HIS A 594 8.05 17.47 -7.49
CA HIS A 594 9.33 17.86 -6.92
C HIS A 594 10.05 18.94 -7.73
N GLU A 595 9.62 19.26 -8.95
CA GLU A 595 10.15 20.37 -9.77
C GLU A 595 9.85 21.74 -9.14
N GLU A 596 8.70 21.90 -8.47
CA GLU A 596 8.37 23.12 -7.72
C GLU A 596 9.16 23.27 -6.40
N ALA A 597 9.66 22.17 -5.83
CA ALA A 597 10.41 22.19 -4.58
C ALA A 597 11.86 22.68 -4.75
N ASP A 598 12.39 22.62 -5.98
CA ASP A 598 13.73 23.09 -6.35
C ASP A 598 13.74 24.55 -6.84
N ALA A 599 12.58 25.21 -6.95
CA ALA A 599 12.52 26.64 -7.23
C ALA A 599 12.78 27.44 -5.93
N PRO A 600 13.89 28.19 -5.81
CA PRO A 600 14.13 29.01 -4.63
C PRO A 600 13.05 30.10 -4.56
N ALA A 601 12.10 29.92 -3.65
CA ALA A 601 11.15 30.94 -3.26
C ALA A 601 11.87 32.02 -2.44
N VAL A 602 12.62 32.89 -3.12
CA VAL A 602 13.08 34.15 -2.54
C VAL A 602 12.55 35.29 -3.40
N LEU A 603 11.27 35.61 -3.21
CA LEU A 603 10.79 36.97 -3.41
C LEU A 603 10.55 37.54 -2.02
N SER A 604 11.56 38.24 -1.49
CA SER A 604 11.39 39.02 -0.27
C SER A 604 10.32 40.09 -0.51
N LYS A 605 9.42 40.27 0.47
CA LYS A 605 8.42 41.35 0.51
C LYS A 605 9.08 42.71 0.78
N THR A 606 9.98 43.13 -0.10
CA THR A 606 10.57 44.47 -0.14
C THR A 606 10.67 44.88 -1.59
N GLY A 607 9.52 45.25 -2.15
CA GLY A 607 9.38 45.62 -3.56
C GLY A 607 7.94 45.93 -3.97
N ALA A 608 7.18 46.65 -3.13
CA ALA A 608 6.04 47.48 -3.50
C ALA A 608 5.74 48.46 -2.36
#